data_AF-A0A8R7VH08-F1
#
_entry.id   AF-A0A8R7VH08-F1
#
_cell.length_a   1.000
_cell.length_b   1.000
_cell.length_c   1.000
_cell.angle_alpha   90.00
_cell.angle_beta   90.00
_cell.angle_gamma   90.00
#
_symmetry.space_group_name_H-M   'P 1'
#
loop_
_entity.id
_entity.type
_entity.pdbx_description
1 polymer ?
#
loop_
_entity_poly.entity_id
_entity_poly.type
_entity_poly.pdbx_seq_one_letter_code
_entity_poly.pdbx_strand_id
1 'polypeptide(L)'
;MIHYRSAVGTNLDGNGDLMVDYDYLVLALGVTVNTFNTPGVMEHCHFLKVVEDAQKIRKSVIDCFEKASLPNLSEEEKRKILHFVIIGGGPTGVEFAVELHDFLVKDLVKLYPAIEENSQLLLALRLFLLFIAQ
;
A
#
# COMPACT_ATOMS: atom_id res chain seq x y z
N MET A 1 -1.17 22.06 6.32
CA MET A 1 -0.35 23.20 5.88
C MET A 1 -0.27 24.16 7.06
N ILE A 2 0.88 24.27 7.73
CA ILE A 2 1.04 25.16 8.88
C ILE A 2 1.40 26.54 8.30
N HIS A 3 0.45 27.48 8.35
CA HIS A 3 0.77 28.89 8.13
C HIS A 3 1.47 29.41 9.39
N TYR A 4 2.77 29.59 9.31
CA TYR A 4 3.56 30.17 10.39
C TYR A 4 4.04 31.57 9.97
N ARG A 5 3.81 32.56 10.83
CA ARG A 5 4.42 33.88 10.73
C ARG A 5 5.28 34.06 11.99
N SER A 6 6.57 33.77 11.88
CA SER A 6 7.51 34.00 12.97
C SER A 6 7.60 35.49 13.28
N ALA A 7 7.29 35.88 14.50
CA ALA A 7 7.89 37.04 15.11
C ALA A 7 8.76 36.55 16.27
N VAL A 8 10.09 36.63 16.08
CA VAL A 8 11.13 36.57 17.13
C VAL A 8 11.61 35.17 17.58
N GLY A 9 12.93 34.98 17.46
CA GLY A 9 13.81 34.22 18.38
C GLY A 9 13.70 32.69 18.42
N THR A 10 14.47 31.98 17.61
CA THR A 10 14.74 30.55 17.85
C THR A 10 15.61 30.40 19.09
N ASN A 11 15.00 30.10 20.24
CA ASN A 11 15.74 29.63 21.41
C ASN A 11 15.90 28.11 21.29
N LEU A 12 17.11 27.67 20.96
CA LEU A 12 17.51 26.28 21.18
C LEU A 12 17.73 26.14 22.69
N ASP A 13 17.00 25.23 23.32
CA ASP A 13 17.39 24.85 24.67
C ASP A 13 18.70 24.02 24.61
N GLY A 14 19.43 23.97 25.73
CA GLY A 14 20.69 23.23 25.82
C GLY A 14 20.56 21.71 25.63
N ASN A 15 19.35 21.21 25.36
CA ASN A 15 19.02 19.80 25.17
C ASN A 15 18.75 19.44 23.68
N GLY A 16 18.70 20.44 22.79
CA GLY A 16 18.48 20.25 21.35
C GLY A 16 17.01 20.30 20.93
N ASP A 17 16.12 20.71 21.83
CA ASP A 17 14.71 20.90 21.51
C ASP A 17 14.50 22.28 20.88
N LEU A 18 13.74 22.31 19.78
CA LEU A 18 13.39 23.54 19.06
C LEU A 18 12.10 24.11 19.65
N MET A 19 12.21 25.21 20.39
CA MET A 19 11.05 25.96 20.86
C MET A 19 10.63 27.01 19.84
N VAL A 20 9.32 27.03 19.51
CA VAL A 20 8.74 27.95 18.54
C VAL A 20 7.51 28.61 19.16
N ASP A 21 7.55 29.92 19.30
CA ASP A 21 6.43 30.72 19.82
C ASP A 21 5.38 30.96 18.73
N TYR A 22 4.11 30.98 19.12
CA TYR A 22 2.98 31.19 18.22
C TYR A 22 1.84 31.96 18.90
N ASP A 23 1.23 32.89 18.16
CA ASP A 23 -0.03 33.53 18.60
C ASP A 23 -1.24 32.60 18.39
N TYR A 24 -1.19 31.81 17.31
CA TYR A 24 -2.21 30.83 16.94
C TYR A 24 -1.55 29.58 16.35
N LEU A 25 -1.94 28.41 16.85
CA LEU A 25 -1.46 27.11 16.37
C LEU A 25 -2.58 26.33 15.70
N VAL A 26 -2.37 25.95 14.44
CA VAL A 26 -3.25 25.04 13.70
C VAL A 26 -2.51 23.75 13.40
N LEU A 27 -2.97 22.65 13.99
CA LEU A 27 -2.40 21.32 13.79
C LEU A 27 -3.17 20.56 12.73
N ALA A 28 -2.48 20.13 11.68
CA ALA A 28 -3.04 19.36 10.57
C ALA A 28 -2.13 18.18 10.22
N LEU A 29 -1.76 17.39 11.24
CA LEU A 29 -0.80 16.28 11.13
C LEU A 29 -1.39 15.03 10.46
N GLY A 30 -2.72 14.98 10.30
CA GLY A 30 -3.40 13.83 9.72
C GLY A 30 -3.47 12.64 10.69
N VAL A 31 -3.58 11.44 10.11
CA VAL A 31 -3.66 10.16 10.83
C VAL A 31 -2.70 9.15 10.21
N THR A 32 -2.13 8.28 11.04
CA THR A 32 -1.29 7.14 10.61
C THR A 32 -2.14 5.89 10.36
N VAL A 33 -1.53 4.87 9.76
CA VAL A 33 -2.20 3.59 9.57
C VAL A 33 -2.32 2.86 10.91
N ASN A 34 -3.48 2.23 11.15
CA ASN A 34 -3.71 1.40 12.32
C ASN A 34 -3.68 -0.09 11.92
N THR A 35 -2.83 -0.88 12.57
CA THR A 35 -2.72 -2.33 12.35
C THR A 35 -3.58 -3.15 13.30
N PHE A 36 -4.24 -2.51 14.27
CA PHE A 36 -5.03 -3.16 15.32
C PHE A 36 -4.21 -4.19 16.13
N ASN A 37 -2.89 -4.02 16.18
CA ASN A 37 -1.94 -4.97 16.77
C ASN A 37 -2.03 -6.39 16.19
N THR A 38 -2.50 -6.52 14.94
CA THR A 38 -2.57 -7.82 14.26
C THR A 38 -1.13 -8.31 13.96
N PRO A 39 -0.72 -9.47 14.49
CA PRO A 39 0.64 -9.98 14.28
C PRO A 39 0.93 -10.21 12.79
N GLY A 40 2.13 -9.83 12.32
CA GLY A 40 2.57 -10.06 10.94
C GLY A 40 2.18 -8.97 9.94
N VAL A 41 1.30 -8.03 10.29
CA VAL A 41 0.86 -6.97 9.36
C VAL A 41 1.99 -6.02 9.00
N MET A 42 2.83 -5.65 9.96
CA MET A 42 3.95 -4.72 9.71
C MET A 42 5.06 -5.37 8.86
N GLU A 43 5.20 -6.68 8.96
CA GLU A 43 6.26 -7.46 8.33
C GLU A 43 5.87 -7.95 6.92
N HIS A 44 4.59 -8.23 6.69
CA HIS A 44 4.12 -8.92 5.49
C HIS A 44 3.15 -8.11 4.63
N CYS A 45 2.55 -7.03 5.14
CA CYS A 45 1.60 -6.24 4.36
C CYS A 45 2.23 -4.98 3.77
N HIS A 46 1.68 -4.56 2.62
CA HIS A 46 1.88 -3.23 2.10
C HIS A 46 0.76 -2.31 2.57
N PHE A 47 1.11 -1.11 3.03
CA PHE A 47 0.14 -0.05 3.29
C PHE A 47 -0.09 0.77 2.03
N LEU A 48 -1.12 1.63 2.02
CA LEU A 48 -1.41 2.57 0.94
C LEU A 48 -1.78 3.92 1.56
N LYS A 49 -0.78 4.67 2.02
CA LYS A 49 -0.98 5.97 2.69
C LYS A 49 -0.23 7.11 2.02
N VAL A 50 1.00 6.87 1.59
CA VAL A 50 1.86 7.85 0.92
C VAL A 50 2.27 7.36 -0.47
N VAL A 51 2.87 8.22 -1.28
CA VAL A 51 3.21 7.90 -2.68
C VAL A 51 4.23 6.75 -2.75
N GLU A 52 5.16 6.72 -1.80
CA GLU A 52 6.19 5.69 -1.68
C GLU A 52 5.58 4.30 -1.47
N ASP A 53 4.42 4.23 -0.81
CA ASP A 53 3.70 2.98 -0.60
C ASP A 53 3.16 2.42 -1.93
N ALA A 54 2.54 3.27 -2.74
CA ALA A 54 2.02 2.88 -4.05
C ALA A 54 3.14 2.39 -4.98
N GLN A 55 4.31 3.02 -4.93
CA GLN A 55 5.50 2.59 -5.68
C GLN A 55 5.97 1.20 -5.24
N LYS A 56 6.02 0.93 -3.93
CA LYS A 56 6.38 -0.40 -3.39
C LYS A 56 5.39 -1.46 -3.83
N ILE A 57 4.09 -1.18 -3.77
CA ILE A 57 3.05 -2.13 -4.21
C ILE A 57 3.22 -2.43 -5.69
N ARG A 58 3.33 -1.41 -6.54
CA ARG A 58 3.52 -1.59 -7.98
C ARG A 58 4.74 -2.45 -8.28
N LYS A 59 5.86 -2.20 -7.60
CA LYS A 59 7.07 -3.02 -7.75
C LYS A 59 6.82 -4.46 -7.34
N SER A 60 6.23 -4.70 -6.16
CA SER A 60 5.93 -6.04 -5.66
C SER A 60 5.05 -6.83 -6.64
N VAL A 61 4.03 -6.19 -7.20
CA VAL A 61 3.15 -6.80 -8.20
C VAL A 61 3.93 -7.20 -9.46
N ILE A 62 4.77 -6.32 -9.99
CA ILE A 62 5.62 -6.64 -11.15
C ILE A 62 6.58 -7.79 -10.83
N ASP A 63 7.26 -7.74 -9.68
CA ASP A 63 8.16 -8.80 -9.23
C ASP A 63 7.43 -10.16 -9.12
N CYS A 64 6.15 -10.18 -8.73
CA CYS A 64 5.33 -11.40 -8.74
C CYS A 64 5.08 -11.93 -10.15
N PHE A 65 4.79 -11.07 -11.13
CA PHE A 65 4.60 -11.47 -12.53
C PHE A 65 5.90 -11.97 -13.16
N GLU A 66 7.03 -11.33 -12.87
CA GLU A 66 8.35 -11.80 -13.31
C GLU A 66 8.66 -13.19 -12.77
N LYS A 67 8.42 -13.41 -11.47
CA LYS A 67 8.59 -14.73 -10.83
C LYS A 67 7.67 -15.77 -11.44
N ALA A 68 6.39 -15.46 -11.61
CA ALA A 68 5.40 -16.39 -12.16
C ALA A 68 5.67 -16.76 -13.63
N SER A 69 6.41 -15.93 -14.37
CA SER A 69 6.82 -16.19 -15.75
C SER A 69 7.99 -17.17 -15.89
N LEU A 70 8.60 -17.61 -14.78
CA LEU A 70 9.71 -18.57 -14.83
C LEU A 70 9.23 -19.94 -15.32
N PRO A 71 9.99 -20.62 -16.21
CA PRO A 71 9.54 -21.83 -16.90
C PRO A 71 9.41 -23.07 -16.00
N ASN A 72 9.97 -23.03 -14.79
CA ASN A 72 10.10 -24.20 -13.90
C ASN A 72 9.09 -24.21 -12.74
N LEU A 73 8.03 -23.39 -12.82
CA LEU A 73 7.00 -23.33 -11.78
C LEU A 73 5.79 -24.18 -12.17
N SER A 74 5.27 -24.94 -11.20
CA SER A 74 3.96 -25.57 -11.31
C SER A 74 2.84 -24.54 -11.36
N GLU A 75 1.69 -24.93 -11.92
CA GLU A 75 0.51 -24.06 -11.98
C GLU A 75 0.00 -23.70 -10.57
N GLU A 76 0.15 -24.59 -9.58
CA GLU A 76 -0.15 -24.33 -8.17
C GLU A 76 0.73 -23.21 -7.59
N GLU A 77 2.02 -23.21 -7.91
CA GLU A 77 2.95 -22.17 -7.44
C GLU A 77 2.68 -20.82 -8.09
N LYS A 78 2.42 -20.81 -9.40
CA LYS A 78 2.02 -19.59 -10.12
C LYS A 78 0.76 -18.98 -9.52
N ARG A 79 -0.26 -19.81 -9.23
CA ARG A 79 -1.50 -19.35 -8.57
C ARG A 79 -1.24 -18.73 -7.21
N LYS A 80 -0.31 -19.27 -6.41
CA LYS A 80 0.05 -18.69 -5.11
C LYS A 80 0.77 -17.34 -5.25
N ILE A 81 1.68 -17.22 -6.21
CA ILE A 81 2.44 -15.98 -6.45
C ILE A 81 1.53 -14.85 -6.94
N LEU A 82 0.56 -15.18 -7.79
CA LEU A 82 -0.38 -14.22 -8.39
C LEU A 82 -1.68 -14.04 -7.57
N HIS A 83 -1.68 -14.46 -6.30
CA HIS A 83 -2.82 -14.29 -5.42
C HIS A 83 -2.66 -13.03 -4.56
N PHE A 84 -3.48 -12.02 -4.87
CA PHE A 84 -3.46 -10.73 -4.17
C PHE A 84 -4.65 -10.61 -3.22
N VAL A 85 -4.39 -10.12 -2.00
CA VAL A 85 -5.41 -9.91 -0.96
C VAL A 85 -5.43 -8.43 -0.59
N ILE A 86 -6.63 -7.85 -0.54
CA ILE A 86 -6.84 -6.47 -0.11
C ILE A 86 -7.63 -6.49 1.18
N ILE A 87 -7.07 -5.84 2.20
CA ILE A 87 -7.65 -5.76 3.53
C ILE A 87 -8.29 -4.38 3.69
N GLY A 88 -9.60 -4.36 3.94
CA GLY A 88 -10.38 -3.15 4.09
C GLY A 88 -11.25 -2.85 2.87
N GLY A 89 -12.56 -2.76 3.09
CA GLY A 89 -13.55 -2.42 2.05
C GLY A 89 -14.10 -1.00 2.14
N GLY A 90 -13.31 -0.08 2.71
CA GLY A 90 -13.59 1.35 2.60
C GLY A 90 -13.30 1.87 1.18
N PRO A 91 -13.59 3.14 0.88
CA PRO A 91 -13.42 3.72 -0.45
C PRO A 91 -12.04 3.46 -1.06
N THR A 92 -10.98 3.71 -0.27
CA THR A 92 -9.59 3.48 -0.71
C THR A 92 -9.32 2.03 -1.10
N GLY A 93 -9.84 1.06 -0.34
CA GLY A 93 -9.62 -0.36 -0.63
C GLY A 93 -10.38 -0.83 -1.87
N VAL A 94 -11.60 -0.32 -2.06
CA VAL A 94 -12.43 -0.62 -3.25
C VAL A 94 -11.83 0.01 -4.50
N GLU A 95 -11.48 1.29 -4.46
CA GLU A 95 -10.83 1.98 -5.59
C GLU A 95 -9.51 1.31 -5.96
N PHE A 96 -8.68 0.99 -4.96
CA PHE A 96 -7.41 0.30 -5.21
C PHE A 96 -7.61 -1.10 -5.81
N ALA A 97 -8.65 -1.84 -5.40
CA ALA A 97 -8.96 -3.14 -5.98
C ALA A 97 -9.28 -3.05 -7.48
N VAL A 98 -10.04 -2.02 -7.87
CA VAL A 98 -10.39 -1.77 -9.28
C VAL A 98 -9.16 -1.40 -10.08
N GLU A 99 -8.36 -0.44 -9.59
CA GLU A 99 -7.14 -0.01 -10.27
C GLU A 99 -6.11 -1.13 -10.37
N LEU A 100 -5.98 -1.95 -9.33
CA LEU A 100 -5.11 -3.13 -9.35
C LEU A 100 -5.60 -4.12 -10.41
N HIS A 101 -6.89 -4.47 -10.42
CA HIS A 101 -7.45 -5.35 -11.45
C HIS A 101 -7.14 -4.85 -12.87
N ASP A 102 -7.37 -3.56 -13.11
CA ASP A 102 -7.13 -2.95 -14.41
C ASP A 102 -5.65 -2.98 -14.79
N PHE A 103 -4.75 -2.68 -13.86
CA PHE A 103 -3.31 -2.77 -14.09
C PHE A 103 -2.88 -4.21 -14.43
N LEU A 104 -3.41 -5.21 -13.74
CA LEU A 104 -3.08 -6.61 -13.98
C LEU A 104 -3.54 -7.06 -15.37
N VAL A 105 -4.81 -6.82 -15.71
CA VAL A 105 -5.42 -7.34 -16.94
C VAL A 105 -5.03 -6.53 -18.18
N LYS A 106 -4.95 -5.20 -18.08
CA LYS A 106 -4.73 -4.33 -19.24
C LYS A 106 -3.25 -4.14 -19.57
N ASP A 107 -2.38 -4.15 -18.56
CA ASP A 107 -0.96 -3.85 -18.73
C ASP A 107 -0.09 -5.09 -18.57
N LEU A 108 -0.19 -5.80 -17.44
CA LEU A 108 0.75 -6.89 -17.16
C LEU A 108 0.51 -8.16 -17.99
N VAL A 109 -0.73 -8.52 -18.31
CA VAL A 109 -1.00 -9.66 -19.21
C VAL A 109 -0.34 -9.44 -20.58
N LYS A 110 -0.34 -8.20 -21.10
CA LYS A 110 0.34 -7.89 -22.38
C LYS A 110 1.85 -8.02 -22.31
N LEU A 111 2.44 -7.71 -21.15
CA LEU A 111 3.88 -7.78 -20.93
C LEU A 111 4.36 -9.21 -20.65
N TYR A 112 3.50 -10.07 -20.11
CA TYR A 112 3.80 -11.47 -19.78
C TYR A 112 2.78 -12.45 -20.39
N PRO A 113 2.76 -12.63 -21.72
CA PRO A 113 1.75 -13.47 -22.41
C PRO A 113 1.79 -14.94 -22.01
N ALA A 114 2.94 -15.44 -21.55
CA ALA A 114 3.10 -16.82 -21.07
C ALA A 114 2.23 -17.12 -19.83
N ILE A 115 1.79 -16.09 -19.12
CA ILE A 115 0.85 -16.21 -17.99
C ILE A 115 -0.59 -16.31 -18.51
N GLU A 116 -0.91 -15.74 -19.68
CA GLU A 116 -2.26 -15.75 -20.29
C GLU A 116 -2.68 -17.16 -20.73
N GLU A 117 -1.77 -17.92 -21.34
CA GLU A 117 -2.05 -19.21 -21.99
C GLU A 117 -2.51 -20.33 -21.04
N ASN A 118 -2.25 -20.21 -19.74
CA ASN A 118 -2.66 -21.21 -18.73
C ASN A 118 -3.82 -20.74 -17.83
N SER A 119 -4.38 -19.56 -18.10
CA SER A 119 -5.05 -18.80 -17.05
C SER A 119 -6.57 -18.98 -16.99
N GLN A 120 -6.99 -19.90 -16.13
CA GLN A 120 -7.91 -19.47 -15.09
C GLN A 120 -7.18 -18.44 -14.24
N LEU A 121 -7.06 -17.20 -14.75
CA LEU A 121 -6.60 -16.04 -13.97
C LEU A 121 -7.73 -15.74 -12.99
N LEU A 122 -7.89 -16.63 -12.01
CA LEU A 122 -8.82 -16.48 -10.92
C LEU A 122 -8.16 -15.45 -10.02
N LEU A 123 -8.24 -14.19 -10.45
CA LEU A 123 -7.91 -13.03 -9.66
C LEU A 123 -8.94 -12.99 -8.54
N ALA A 124 -8.74 -13.84 -7.55
CA ALA A 124 -9.56 -13.88 -6.36
C ALA A 124 -9.15 -12.67 -5.52
N LEU A 125 -9.56 -11.47 -5.96
CA LEU A 125 -9.60 -10.29 -5.13
C LEU A 125 -10.60 -10.57 -4.00
N ARG A 126 -10.11 -11.25 -2.97
CA ARG A 126 -10.85 -11.37 -1.72
C ARG A 126 -10.65 -10.05 -1.02
N LEU A 127 -11.64 -9.16 -1.16
CA LEU A 127 -11.85 -8.12 -0.17
C LEU A 127 -12.19 -8.82 1.13
N PHE A 128 -11.21 -8.92 2.03
CA PHE A 128 -11.54 -9.15 3.42
C PHE A 128 -12.05 -7.81 3.95
N LEU A 129 -13.37 -7.69 3.98
CA LEU A 129 -14.07 -6.82 4.92
C LEU A 129 -13.77 -7.38 6.31
N LEU A 130 -12.59 -7.05 6.85
CA LEU A 130 -12.39 -7.11 8.29
C LEU A 130 -13.31 -6.00 8.83
N PHE A 131 -14.55 -6.38 9.14
CA PHE A 131 -15.48 -5.54 9.87
C PHE A 131 -14.79 -5.25 11.20
N ILE A 132 -14.30 -4.02 11.34
CA ILE A 132 -13.77 -3.51 12.60
C ILE A 132 -14.98 -3.22 13.48
N ALA A 133 -15.51 -4.29 14.07
CA ALA A 133 -16.44 -4.27 15.17
C ALA A 133 -16.34 -5.64 15.88
N GLN A 134 -15.26 -5.81 16.64
CA GLN A 134 -15.25 -6.50 17.93
C GLN A 134 -13.95 -6.20 18.67
#